data_AF-A0A0J6WV36-F1
#
_entry.id   AF-A0A0J6WV36-F1
#
_cell.length_a   1.000
_cell.length_b   1.000
_cell.length_c   1.000
_cell.angle_alpha   90.00
_cell.angle_beta   90.00
_cell.angle_gamma   90.00
#
_symmetry.space_group_name_H-M   'P 1'
#
loop_
_entity.id
_entity.type
_entity.pdbx_description
1 polymer ?
#
loop_
_entity_poly.entity_id
_entity_poly.type
_entity_poly.pdbx_seq_one_letter_code
_entity_poly.pdbx_strand_id
1 'polypeptide(L)'
;MLMDTGYLSNGADGVFGSGTAGAVKRFQADHGLDVDGVVGPQTMAALSEASGRPIPDEADYGSGQRSIVMDATAYTAEDPGNSGYTASGQRLQRGMVSVDPSVIPLGTRLYIEGYGYAVAEDTGGSIVGNRIDLAMDSTNEALNFGRRSVVVYVL
;
A
#
# COMPACT_ATOMS: atom_id res chain seq x y z
N MET A 1 16.85 -0.09 6.73
CA MET A 1 16.91 1.09 5.85
C MET A 1 16.79 2.39 6.63
N LEU A 2 15.69 2.73 7.31
CA LEU A 2 15.60 3.99 8.10
C LEU A 2 16.55 4.09 9.32
N MET A 3 16.93 2.97 9.91
CA MET A 3 17.99 2.94 10.94
C MET A 3 19.36 3.22 10.35
N ASP A 4 19.62 2.65 9.17
CA ASP A 4 20.92 2.73 8.51
C ASP A 4 21.18 4.16 7.98
N THR A 5 20.11 4.92 7.73
CA THR A 5 20.16 6.34 7.37
C THR A 5 20.20 7.28 8.58
N GLY A 6 20.12 6.76 9.82
CA GLY A 6 20.19 7.57 11.04
C GLY A 6 18.90 8.31 11.42
N TYR A 7 17.82 8.16 10.66
CA TYR A 7 16.53 8.82 10.93
C TYR A 7 15.71 8.16 12.05
N LEU A 8 16.04 6.92 12.40
CA LEU A 8 15.41 6.13 13.44
C LEU A 8 16.46 5.58 14.43
N SER A 9 16.47 6.07 15.67
CA SER A 9 17.55 5.79 16.65
C SER A 9 17.22 4.74 17.72
N ASN A 10 15.95 4.29 17.85
CA ASN A 10 15.50 3.49 19.02
C ASN A 10 14.94 2.10 18.68
N GLY A 11 15.36 1.49 17.59
CA GLY A 11 14.79 0.21 17.17
C GLY A 11 13.55 0.38 16.29
N ALA A 12 13.44 -0.48 15.28
CA ALA A 12 12.28 -0.70 14.46
C ALA A 12 11.83 -2.08 14.92
N ASP A 13 10.78 -2.10 15.71
CA ASP A 13 10.12 -3.31 16.22
C ASP A 13 9.38 -4.09 15.12
N GLY A 14 9.58 -3.72 13.85
CA GLY A 14 8.82 -4.23 12.72
C GLY A 14 7.43 -3.61 12.60
N VAL A 15 7.05 -2.68 13.48
CA VAL A 15 5.75 -2.01 13.48
C VAL A 15 5.91 -0.59 12.95
N PHE A 16 5.09 -0.23 11.97
CA PHE A 16 5.06 1.13 11.42
C PHE A 16 4.31 2.08 12.39
N GLY A 17 4.93 2.37 13.54
CA GLY A 17 4.38 3.25 14.57
C GLY A 17 4.59 4.75 14.30
N SER A 18 4.12 5.61 15.22
CA SER A 18 4.24 7.08 15.11
C SER A 18 5.70 7.57 15.02
N GLY A 19 6.64 6.87 15.70
CA GLY A 19 8.07 7.13 15.61
C GLY A 19 8.63 6.87 14.20
N THR A 20 8.16 5.81 13.54
CA THR A 20 8.55 5.43 12.18
C THR A 20 8.01 6.42 11.15
N ALA A 21 6.73 6.80 11.26
CA ALA A 21 6.13 7.81 10.39
C ALA A 21 6.86 9.18 10.48
N GLY A 22 7.25 9.59 11.70
CA GLY A 22 8.04 10.81 11.90
C GLY A 22 9.44 10.73 11.27
N ALA A 23 10.08 9.56 11.34
CA ALA A 23 11.37 9.32 10.68
C ALA A 23 11.26 9.35 9.15
N VAL A 24 10.20 8.76 8.59
CA VAL A 24 9.92 8.76 7.15
C VAL A 24 9.72 10.19 6.64
N LYS A 25 8.92 11.01 7.35
CA LYS A 25 8.72 12.41 6.97
C LYS A 25 10.02 13.22 6.97
N ARG A 26 10.87 13.02 7.96
CA ARG A 26 12.19 13.68 8.00
C ARG A 26 13.07 13.24 6.83
N PHE A 27 13.13 11.94 6.57
CA PHE A 27 13.88 11.40 5.45
C PHE A 27 13.36 11.95 4.11
N GLN A 28 12.04 11.95 3.91
CA GLN A 28 11.40 12.51 2.72
C GLN A 28 11.75 13.98 2.54
N ALA A 29 11.65 14.79 3.59
CA ALA A 29 11.98 16.22 3.54
C ALA A 29 13.45 16.47 3.16
N ASP A 30 14.37 15.71 3.75
CA ASP A 30 15.81 15.89 3.51
C ASP A 30 16.25 15.40 2.12
N HIS A 31 15.50 14.45 1.54
CA HIS A 31 15.75 13.92 0.19
C HIS A 31 14.86 14.55 -0.89
N GLY A 32 14.11 15.61 -0.57
CA GLY A 32 13.29 16.34 -1.53
C GLY A 32 12.10 15.56 -2.09
N LEU A 33 11.56 14.62 -1.32
CA LEU A 33 10.39 13.80 -1.64
C LEU A 33 9.12 14.40 -1.03
N ASP A 34 7.96 13.92 -1.48
CA ASP A 34 6.67 14.26 -0.86
C ASP A 34 6.65 13.82 0.62
N VAL A 35 6.36 14.76 1.52
CA VAL A 35 6.46 14.57 2.98
C VAL A 35 5.15 14.07 3.57
N ASP A 36 4.67 12.93 3.05
CA ASP A 36 3.41 12.32 3.47
C ASP A 36 3.58 11.34 4.66
N GLY A 37 4.81 10.89 4.93
CA GLY A 37 5.16 9.90 5.93
C GLY A 37 4.87 8.46 5.53
N VAL A 38 4.60 8.22 4.24
CA VAL A 38 4.30 6.92 3.67
C VAL A 38 5.49 6.46 2.82
N VAL A 39 5.95 5.23 3.03
CA VAL A 39 7.07 4.69 2.23
C VAL A 39 6.54 4.15 0.91
N GLY A 40 6.41 5.03 -0.08
CA GLY A 40 6.13 4.65 -1.47
C GLY A 40 7.39 4.35 -2.28
N PRO A 41 7.27 4.02 -3.58
CA PRO A 41 8.40 3.61 -4.42
C PRO A 41 9.54 4.62 -4.45
N GLN A 42 9.24 5.91 -4.54
CA GLN A 42 10.28 6.96 -4.51
C GLN A 42 10.99 7.01 -3.15
N THR A 43 10.24 6.94 -2.05
CA THR A 43 10.82 6.88 -0.70
C THR A 43 11.61 5.60 -0.50
N MET A 44 11.16 4.46 -1.05
CA MET A 44 11.85 3.19 -0.95
C MET A 44 13.15 3.16 -1.78
N ALA A 45 13.12 3.71 -2.99
CA ALA A 45 14.30 3.86 -3.84
C ALA A 45 15.35 4.75 -3.16
N ALA A 46 14.93 5.91 -2.65
CA ALA A 46 15.81 6.81 -1.91
C ALA A 46 16.35 6.14 -0.64
N LEU A 47 15.54 5.38 0.10
CA LEU A 47 15.98 4.63 1.28
C LEU A 47 16.99 3.53 0.92
N SER A 48 16.80 2.84 -0.20
CA SER A 48 17.73 1.83 -0.69
C SER A 48 19.07 2.45 -1.06
N GLU A 49 19.05 3.54 -1.84
CA GLU A 49 20.23 4.32 -2.21
C GLU A 49 20.97 4.84 -0.96
N ALA A 50 20.25 5.48 -0.04
CA ALA A 50 20.85 6.08 1.16
C ALA A 50 21.37 5.05 2.17
N SER A 51 20.75 3.86 2.25
CA SER A 51 21.19 2.80 3.18
C SER A 51 22.20 1.82 2.58
N GLY A 52 22.39 1.84 1.26
CA GLY A 52 23.17 0.84 0.53
C GLY A 52 22.58 -0.58 0.64
N ARG A 53 21.34 -0.72 1.13
CA ARG A 53 20.64 -2.01 1.18
C ARG A 53 19.68 -2.11 0.01
N PRO A 54 19.62 -3.26 -0.67
CA PRO A 54 18.62 -3.48 -1.70
C PRO A 54 17.23 -3.36 -1.08
N ILE A 55 16.26 -2.95 -1.89
CA ILE A 55 14.85 -2.93 -1.47
C ILE A 55 14.47 -4.37 -1.06
N PRO A 56 13.88 -4.61 0.14
CA PRO A 56 13.36 -5.91 0.51
C PRO A 56 12.34 -6.35 -0.56
N ASP A 57 12.56 -7.51 -1.16
CA ASP A 57 11.90 -8.04 -2.38
C ASP A 57 12.37 -7.50 -3.75
N GLU A 58 13.61 -7.03 -3.87
CA GLU A 58 14.25 -6.63 -5.14
C GLU A 58 14.20 -7.65 -6.30
N ALA A 59 13.74 -8.89 -6.08
CA ALA A 59 13.60 -9.89 -7.13
C ALA A 59 12.38 -9.67 -8.06
N ASP A 60 11.41 -8.83 -7.70
CA ASP A 60 10.17 -8.66 -8.49
C ASP A 60 9.92 -7.22 -8.99
N TYR A 61 10.56 -6.21 -8.38
CA TYR A 61 10.49 -4.80 -8.81
C TYR A 61 11.29 -4.53 -10.10
N GLY A 62 11.00 -5.27 -11.16
CA GLY A 62 11.62 -5.12 -12.47
C GLY A 62 11.52 -3.68 -12.99
N SER A 63 12.50 -3.31 -13.81
CA SER A 63 12.78 -1.99 -14.39
C SER A 63 11.70 -1.42 -15.33
N GLY A 64 10.42 -1.56 -15.00
CA GLY A 64 9.26 -1.17 -15.80
C GLY A 64 8.01 -0.88 -14.96
N GLN A 65 8.18 -0.36 -13.74
CA GLN A 65 7.08 0.01 -12.83
C GLN A 65 5.93 0.71 -13.57
N ARG A 66 4.79 0.01 -13.67
CA ARG A 66 3.56 0.56 -14.22
C ARG A 66 2.77 1.17 -13.07
N SER A 67 2.76 2.49 -12.98
CA SER A 67 1.80 3.21 -12.13
C SER A 67 0.48 3.37 -12.86
N ILE A 68 -0.64 3.08 -12.19
CA ILE A 68 -1.99 3.19 -12.72
C ILE A 68 -2.77 4.13 -11.80
N VAL A 69 -3.36 5.19 -12.35
CA VAL A 69 -4.35 5.98 -11.61
C VAL A 69 -5.67 5.22 -11.62
N MET A 70 -6.19 4.89 -10.45
CA MET A 70 -7.41 4.11 -10.29
C MET A 70 -8.45 4.88 -9.47
N ASP A 71 -9.73 4.68 -9.78
CA ASP A 71 -10.87 5.13 -8.98
C ASP A 71 -11.07 4.14 -7.83
N ALA A 72 -10.72 4.56 -6.61
CA ALA A 72 -10.75 3.72 -5.44
C ALA A 72 -11.99 3.94 -4.58
N THR A 73 -12.57 2.83 -4.12
CA THR A 73 -13.51 2.77 -3.00
C THR A 73 -12.88 1.99 -1.84
N ALA A 74 -13.55 1.98 -0.69
CA ALA A 74 -13.13 1.21 0.46
C ALA A 74 -14.32 0.44 1.03
N TYR A 75 -14.05 -0.76 1.51
CA TYR A 75 -15.05 -1.67 2.06
C TYR A 75 -14.47 -2.41 3.27
N THR A 76 -15.34 -2.97 4.08
CA THR A 76 -14.95 -3.68 5.31
C THR A 76 -15.64 -5.03 5.41
N ALA A 77 -15.13 -5.85 6.34
CA ALA A 77 -15.78 -7.09 6.75
C ALA A 77 -17.18 -6.87 7.36
N GLU A 78 -17.45 -5.66 7.86
CA GLU A 78 -18.68 -5.30 8.57
C GLU A 78 -19.80 -4.84 7.60
N ASP A 79 -19.47 -4.64 6.32
CA ASP A 79 -20.43 -4.14 5.34
C ASP A 79 -21.52 -5.19 5.04
N PRO A 80 -22.78 -4.77 4.86
CA PRO A 80 -23.88 -5.70 4.60
C PRO A 80 -23.62 -6.61 3.40
N GLY A 81 -23.73 -7.92 3.62
CA GLY A 81 -23.49 -8.94 2.58
C GLY A 81 -22.06 -9.47 2.53
N ASN A 82 -21.15 -8.94 3.36
CA ASN A 82 -19.81 -9.50 3.51
C ASN A 82 -19.80 -10.58 4.60
N SER A 83 -19.09 -11.68 4.37
CA SER A 83 -18.93 -12.74 5.37
C SER A 83 -17.83 -12.42 6.39
N GLY A 84 -17.01 -11.39 6.10
CA GLY A 84 -15.80 -11.06 6.84
C GLY A 84 -14.62 -11.98 6.55
N TYR A 85 -14.81 -12.98 5.67
CA TYR A 85 -13.78 -13.90 5.21
C TYR A 85 -13.67 -13.86 3.68
N THR A 86 -12.44 -13.93 3.16
CA THR A 86 -12.17 -14.11 1.74
C THR A 86 -12.55 -15.53 1.30
N ALA A 87 -12.66 -15.78 -0.01
CA ALA A 87 -12.93 -17.12 -0.55
C ALA A 87 -11.89 -18.17 -0.12
N SER A 88 -10.67 -17.75 0.24
CA SER A 88 -9.60 -18.60 0.77
C SER A 88 -9.70 -18.85 2.29
N GLY A 89 -10.71 -18.28 2.96
CA GLY A 89 -10.97 -18.44 4.39
C GLY A 89 -10.16 -17.51 5.29
N GLN A 90 -9.40 -16.56 4.71
CA GLN A 90 -8.68 -15.56 5.49
C GLN A 90 -9.63 -14.46 5.94
N ARG A 91 -9.39 -13.89 7.14
CA ARG A 91 -10.15 -12.72 7.58
C ARG A 91 -9.85 -11.56 6.64
N LEU A 92 -10.89 -10.90 6.16
CA LEU A 92 -10.74 -9.65 5.42
C LEU A 92 -10.12 -8.61 6.35
N GLN A 93 -9.04 -8.02 5.89
CA GLN A 93 -8.28 -7.01 6.61
C GLN A 93 -7.57 -6.09 5.62
N ARG A 94 -7.04 -4.97 6.13
CA ARG A 94 -6.16 -4.11 5.36
C ARG A 94 -5.02 -4.90 4.71
N GLY A 95 -4.68 -4.53 3.48
CA GLY A 95 -3.68 -5.19 2.64
C GLY A 95 -4.28 -6.13 1.59
N MET A 96 -5.61 -6.27 1.55
CA MET A 96 -6.33 -7.01 0.51
C MET A 96 -7.09 -6.01 -0.37
N VAL A 97 -7.09 -6.23 -1.69
CA VAL A 97 -7.86 -5.39 -2.62
C VAL A 97 -8.58 -6.22 -3.67
N SER A 98 -9.72 -5.69 -4.11
CA SER A 98 -10.46 -6.21 -5.25
C SER A 98 -10.10 -5.43 -6.51
N VAL A 99 -9.83 -6.12 -7.63
CA VAL A 99 -9.39 -5.52 -8.90
C VAL A 99 -10.12 -6.14 -10.10
N ASP A 100 -9.98 -5.53 -11.27
CA ASP A 100 -10.24 -6.17 -12.56
C ASP A 100 -9.00 -6.98 -13.01
N PRO A 101 -9.06 -8.33 -13.10
CA PRO A 101 -7.93 -9.16 -13.49
C PRO A 101 -7.35 -8.89 -14.89
N SER A 102 -8.12 -8.24 -15.77
CA SER A 102 -7.63 -7.84 -17.10
C SER A 102 -6.73 -6.60 -17.06
N VAL A 103 -6.80 -5.82 -15.96
CA VAL A 103 -5.95 -4.65 -15.71
C VAL A 103 -4.82 -4.98 -14.75
N ILE A 104 -5.14 -5.65 -13.64
CA ILE A 104 -4.18 -6.10 -12.60
C ILE A 104 -4.47 -7.58 -12.32
N PRO A 105 -3.58 -8.52 -12.70
CA PRO A 105 -3.75 -9.93 -12.39
C PRO A 105 -3.93 -10.21 -10.88
N LEU A 106 -4.68 -11.26 -10.54
CA LEU A 106 -4.78 -11.70 -9.14
C LEU A 106 -3.44 -12.24 -8.64
N GLY A 107 -3.16 -12.06 -7.34
CA GLY A 107 -1.89 -12.35 -6.69
C GLY A 107 -0.83 -11.26 -6.87
N THR A 108 -1.08 -10.25 -7.73
CA THR A 108 -0.16 -9.13 -7.92
C THR A 108 -0.03 -8.32 -6.63
N ARG A 109 1.22 -8.02 -6.26
CA ARG A 109 1.56 -7.14 -5.15
C ARG A 109 1.51 -5.69 -5.60
N LEU A 110 0.98 -4.84 -4.74
CA LEU A 110 0.72 -3.43 -5.04
C LEU A 110 1.25 -2.55 -3.92
N TYR A 111 1.63 -1.33 -4.29
CA TYR A 111 1.67 -0.21 -3.36
C TYR A 111 0.67 0.84 -3.81
N ILE A 112 -0.20 1.29 -2.90
CA ILE A 112 -1.29 2.22 -3.18
C ILE A 112 -1.07 3.47 -2.34
N GLU A 113 -0.93 4.63 -2.98
CA GLU A 113 -0.69 5.89 -2.26
C GLU A 113 -1.80 6.20 -1.27
N GLY A 114 -1.40 6.56 -0.05
CA GLY A 114 -2.33 6.81 1.07
C GLY A 114 -2.97 5.56 1.69
N TYR A 115 -2.70 4.36 1.16
CA TYR A 115 -3.19 3.09 1.71
C TYR A 115 -2.04 2.17 2.16
N GLY A 116 -0.99 2.05 1.36
CA GLY A 116 0.18 1.20 1.62
C GLY A 116 0.19 -0.07 0.77
N TYR A 117 0.90 -1.09 1.25
CA TYR A 117 1.06 -2.36 0.55
C TYR A 117 -0.20 -3.20 0.53
N ALA A 118 -0.46 -3.84 -0.61
CA ALA A 118 -1.62 -4.70 -0.80
C ALA A 118 -1.36 -5.86 -1.76
N VAL A 119 -2.26 -6.83 -1.77
CA VAL A 119 -2.32 -7.93 -2.75
C VAL A 119 -3.69 -7.93 -3.43
N ALA A 120 -3.69 -8.09 -4.76
CA ALA A 120 -4.88 -8.30 -5.57
C ALA A 120 -5.47 -9.70 -5.32
N GLU A 121 -6.32 -9.82 -4.30
CA GLU A 121 -6.82 -11.11 -3.82
C GLU A 121 -8.21 -11.45 -4.36
N ASP A 122 -8.98 -10.46 -4.81
CA ASP A 122 -10.38 -10.67 -5.16
C ASP A 122 -10.83 -9.85 -6.38
N THR A 123 -12.05 -10.14 -6.83
CA THR A 123 -12.78 -9.40 -7.85
C THR A 123 -14.11 -8.92 -7.30
N GLY A 124 -14.76 -8.00 -7.99
CA GLY A 124 -16.14 -7.64 -7.67
C GLY A 124 -16.90 -7.32 -8.95
N GLY A 125 -18.19 -7.64 -9.01
CA GLY A 125 -18.99 -7.43 -10.24
C GLY A 125 -19.01 -5.97 -10.72
N SER A 126 -18.79 -5.02 -9.82
CA SER A 126 -18.68 -3.58 -10.11
C SER A 126 -17.25 -3.06 -10.23
N ILE A 127 -16.24 -3.90 -9.98
CA ILE A 127 -14.81 -3.57 -10.02
C ILE A 127 -14.27 -3.94 -11.40
N VAL A 128 -14.48 -3.04 -12.36
CA VAL A 128 -14.16 -3.23 -13.78
C VAL A 128 -13.31 -2.06 -14.29
N GLY A 129 -12.31 -2.35 -15.12
CA GLY A 129 -11.35 -1.39 -15.64
C GLY A 129 -10.44 -0.83 -14.54
N ASN A 130 -10.17 0.48 -14.59
CA ASN A 130 -9.32 1.16 -13.61
C ASN A 130 -10.05 1.47 -12.29
N ARG A 131 -10.81 0.51 -11.75
CA ARG A 131 -11.44 0.58 -10.43
C ARG A 131 -10.75 -0.40 -9.48
N ILE A 132 -10.61 0.00 -8.23
CA ILE A 132 -10.04 -0.81 -7.16
C ILE A 132 -10.87 -0.64 -5.89
N ASP A 133 -11.06 -1.70 -5.13
CA ASP A 133 -11.76 -1.65 -3.83
C ASP A 133 -10.82 -2.05 -2.71
N LEU A 134 -10.65 -1.17 -1.73
CA LEU A 134 -9.64 -1.30 -0.67
C LEU A 134 -10.26 -1.87 0.60
N ALA A 135 -9.78 -3.03 1.06
CA ALA A 135 -10.22 -3.57 2.34
C ALA A 135 -9.71 -2.69 3.49
N MET A 136 -10.58 -2.30 4.40
CA MET A 136 -10.24 -1.51 5.59
C MET A 136 -10.51 -2.32 6.85
N ASP A 137 -9.81 -1.97 7.93
CA ASP A 137 -9.97 -2.69 9.20
C ASP A 137 -11.20 -2.25 9.99
N SER A 138 -11.78 -1.09 9.64
CA SER A 138 -12.98 -0.56 10.31
C SER A 138 -13.89 0.25 9.39
N THR A 139 -15.19 0.22 9.68
CA THR A 139 -16.20 1.05 8.99
C THR A 139 -15.83 2.54 9.01
N ASN A 140 -15.32 3.05 10.14
CA ASN A 140 -14.94 4.46 10.26
C ASN A 140 -13.78 4.83 9.33
N GLU A 141 -12.81 3.95 9.14
CA GLU A 141 -11.72 4.15 8.19
C GLU A 141 -12.23 4.19 6.75
N ALA A 142 -13.09 3.23 6.37
CA ALA A 142 -13.69 3.21 5.03
C ALA A 142 -14.50 4.48 4.74
N LEU A 143 -15.30 4.96 5.70
CA LEU A 143 -16.06 6.21 5.58
C LEU A 143 -15.15 7.43 5.42
N ASN A 144 -14.05 7.52 6.19
CA ASN A 144 -13.10 8.61 6.08
C ASN A 144 -12.28 8.56 4.78
N PHE A 145 -12.03 7.36 4.26
CA PHE A 145 -11.41 7.20 2.95
C PHE A 145 -12.35 7.66 1.84
N GLY A 146 -13.61 7.25 1.87
CA GLY A 146 -14.60 7.60 0.84
C GLY A 146 -14.17 7.13 -0.55
N ARG A 147 -14.66 7.78 -1.61
CA ARG A 147 -14.24 7.49 -2.97
C ARG A 147 -13.24 8.53 -3.45
N ARG A 148 -12.11 8.09 -4.03
CA ARG A 148 -11.08 9.00 -4.54
C ARG A 148 -10.22 8.34 -5.61
N SER A 149 -9.54 9.15 -6.42
CA SER A 149 -8.47 8.64 -7.27
C SER A 149 -7.22 8.36 -6.44
N VAL A 150 -6.56 7.24 -6.70
CA VAL A 150 -5.28 6.84 -6.09
C VAL A 150 -4.29 6.43 -7.17
N VAL A 151 -3.00 6.60 -6.88
CA VAL A 151 -1.93 6.02 -7.70
C VAL A 151 -1.60 4.65 -7.15
N VAL A 152 -1.65 3.65 -8.03
CA VAL A 152 -1.34 2.25 -7.73
C VAL A 152 -0.08 1.88 -8.48
N TYR A 153 0.92 1.39 -7.76
CA TYR A 153 2.16 0.87 -8.32
C TYR A 153 2.08 -0.64 -8.30
N VAL A 154 2.22 -1.25 -9.48
CA VAL A 154 2.39 -2.69 -9.63
C VAL A 154 3.83 -3.04 -9.30
N LEU A 155 4.01 -4.02 -8.40
CA LEU A 155 5.30 -4.43 -7.85
C LEU A 155 5.79 -5.74 -8.46
#